data_AF-A0A2S9GCJ4-F1
#
_entry.id   AF-A0A2S9GCJ4-F1
#
_cell.length_a   1.000
_cell.length_b   1.000
_cell.length_c   1.000
_cell.angle_alpha   90.00
_cell.angle_beta   90.00
_cell.angle_gamma   90.00
#
_symmetry.space_group_name_H-M   'P 1'
#
loop_
_entity.id
_entity.type
_entity.pdbx_description
1 polymer ?
#
loop_
_entity_poly.entity_id
_entity_poly.type
_entity_poly.pdbx_seq_one_letter_code
_entity_poly.pdbx_strand_id
1 'polypeptide(L)'
;QGRYDIIHAHLEMAMTLAVPAAALTGRPAVCTFHHVARPLEGRAAWRERLAVEAATRSRRALFVSEASRRSFAENYRPKGMPDN
;
A
#
# COMPACT_ATOMS: atom_id res chain seq x y z
N GLN A 1 -25.33 -5.24 3.09
CA GLN A 1 -24.05 -4.55 2.81
C GLN A 1 -23.57 -3.93 4.11
N GLY A 2 -22.30 -4.11 4.48
CA GLY A 2 -21.72 -3.41 5.63
C GLY A 2 -21.69 -1.90 5.36
N ARG A 3 -22.03 -1.08 6.36
CA ARG A 3 -22.03 0.38 6.24
C ARG A 3 -20.60 0.87 6.51
N TYR A 4 -19.86 1.23 5.46
CA TYR A 4 -18.51 1.80 5.57
C TYR A 4 -18.32 2.89 4.53
N ASP A 5 -17.43 3.84 4.86
CA ASP A 5 -17.15 5.00 4.02
C ASP A 5 -15.77 4.97 3.37
N ILE A 6 -14.89 4.12 3.86
CA ILE A 6 -13.51 4.00 3.43
C ILE A 6 -13.04 2.55 3.56
N ILE A 7 -12.13 2.15 2.68
CA ILE A 7 -11.37 0.90 2.80
C ILE A 7 -10.01 1.27 3.36
N HIS A 8 -9.67 0.75 4.54
CA HIS A 8 -8.36 0.96 5.14
C HIS A 8 -7.60 -0.37 5.20
N ALA A 9 -6.60 -0.52 4.34
CA ALA A 9 -5.81 -1.73 4.22
C ALA A 9 -4.51 -1.63 5.02
N HIS A 10 -4.26 -2.66 5.83
CA HIS A 10 -3.04 -2.85 6.60
C HIS A 10 -2.37 -4.17 6.20
N LEU A 11 -1.04 -4.16 6.09
CA LEU A 11 -0.22 -5.29 5.67
C LEU A 11 -0.37 -5.64 4.18
N GLU A 12 0.67 -6.25 3.62
CA GLU A 12 0.81 -6.46 2.17
C GLU A 12 -0.38 -7.19 1.54
N MET A 13 -0.87 -8.27 2.16
CA MET A 13 -1.98 -9.05 1.60
C MET A 13 -3.29 -8.28 1.51
N ALA A 14 -3.59 -7.43 2.50
CA ALA A 14 -4.81 -6.63 2.42
C ALA A 14 -4.64 -5.48 1.42
N MET A 15 -3.43 -4.92 1.33
CA MET A 15 -3.13 -3.81 0.41
C MET A 15 -3.31 -4.21 -1.05
N THR A 16 -2.95 -5.45 -1.44
CA THR A 16 -3.18 -5.92 -2.82
C THR A 16 -4.66 -5.95 -3.22
N LEU A 17 -5.59 -5.99 -2.25
CA LEU A 17 -7.03 -5.98 -2.48
C LEU A 17 -7.68 -4.59 -2.31
N ALA A 18 -6.92 -3.58 -1.86
CA ALA A 18 -7.48 -2.26 -1.55
C ALA A 18 -8.09 -1.57 -2.78
N VAL A 19 -7.40 -1.61 -3.92
CA VAL A 19 -7.86 -0.99 -5.17
C VAL A 19 -9.05 -1.75 -5.77
N PRO A 20 -9.05 -3.10 -5.89
CA PRO A 20 -10.24 -3.84 -6.29
C PRO A 20 -11.45 -3.58 -5.39
N ALA A 21 -11.25 -3.56 -4.07
CA ALA A 21 -12.33 -3.25 -3.14
C ALA A 21 -12.86 -1.82 -3.34
N ALA A 22 -11.98 -0.84 -3.57
CA ALA A 22 -12.39 0.54 -3.85
C ALA A 22 -13.23 0.63 -5.13
N ALA A 23 -12.80 -0.05 -6.18
CA ALA A 23 -13.52 -0.10 -7.46
C ALA A 23 -14.89 -0.76 -7.34
N LEU A 24 -14.98 -1.88 -6.61
CA LEU A 24 -16.25 -2.63 -6.43
C LEU A 24 -17.27 -1.86 -5.58
N THR A 25 -16.82 -0.99 -4.70
CA THR A 25 -17.65 -0.38 -3.66
C THR A 25 -17.88 1.12 -3.88
N GLY A 26 -17.16 1.72 -4.82
CA GLY A 26 -17.14 3.16 -5.06
C GLY A 26 -16.59 3.97 -3.87
N ARG A 27 -15.86 3.33 -2.94
CA ARG A 27 -15.30 3.97 -1.74
C ARG A 27 -13.80 4.20 -1.89
N PRO A 28 -13.25 5.30 -1.35
CA PRO A 28 -11.81 5.52 -1.36
C PRO A 28 -11.06 4.45 -0.56
N ALA A 29 -9.84 4.11 -1.00
CA ALA A 29 -8.91 3.25 -0.28
C ALA A 29 -7.76 4.06 0.33
N VAL A 30 -7.35 3.69 1.54
CA VAL A 30 -6.13 4.16 2.22
C VAL A 30 -5.32 2.95 2.63
N CYS A 31 -4.02 3.04 2.45
CA CYS A 31 -3.07 1.96 2.68
C CYS A 31 -2.07 2.38 3.77
N THR A 32 -1.75 1.51 4.72
CA THR A 32 -0.71 1.80 5.75
C THR A 32 0.39 0.76 5.77
N PHE A 33 1.63 1.21 5.61
CA PHE A 33 2.84 0.43 5.84
C PHE A 33 3.30 0.55 7.29
N HIS A 34 3.42 -0.60 7.97
CA HIS A 34 3.80 -0.71 9.38
C HIS A 34 5.26 -1.08 9.61
N HIS A 35 6.05 -1.14 8.53
CA HIS A 35 7.44 -1.60 8.55
C HIS A 35 8.36 -0.67 7.77
N VAL A 36 9.66 -0.84 7.96
CA VAL A 36 10.66 -0.35 7.02
C VAL A 36 10.83 -1.39 5.93
N ALA A 37 11.01 -0.97 4.67
CA ALA A 37 11.29 -1.89 3.57
C ALA A 37 12.55 -2.70 3.88
N ARG A 38 12.50 -4.01 3.62
CA ARG A 38 13.63 -4.94 3.81
C ARG A 38 13.88 -5.71 2.53
N PRO A 39 15.11 -6.22 2.30
CA PRO A 39 15.34 -7.18 1.24
C PRO A 39 14.44 -8.40 1.44
N LEU A 40 13.58 -8.65 0.46
CA LEU A 40 12.72 -9.83 0.39
C LEU A 40 13.07 -10.61 -0.87
N GLU A 41 12.79 -11.91 -0.83
CA GLU A 41 13.01 -12.81 -1.96
C GLU A 41 11.72 -13.51 -2.39
N GLY A 42 11.71 -13.97 -3.64
CA GLY A 42 10.64 -14.77 -4.21
C GLY A 42 9.25 -14.12 -4.08
N ARG A 43 8.29 -14.89 -3.55
CA ARG A 43 6.89 -14.47 -3.46
C ARG A 43 6.68 -13.29 -2.50
N ALA A 44 7.50 -13.15 -1.47
CA ALA A 44 7.38 -12.05 -0.52
C ALA A 44 7.73 -10.72 -1.22
N ALA A 45 8.84 -10.69 -1.97
CA ALA A 45 9.24 -9.52 -2.75
C ALA A 45 8.17 -9.11 -3.77
N TRP A 46 7.55 -10.10 -4.43
CA TRP A 46 6.50 -9.84 -5.40
C TRP A 46 5.22 -9.27 -4.75
N ARG A 47 4.84 -9.81 -3.59
CA ARG A 47 3.69 -9.30 -2.83
C ARG A 47 3.92 -7.89 -2.31
N GLU A 48 5.12 -7.57 -1.81
CA GLU A 48 5.44 -6.21 -1.37
C GLU A 48 5.37 -5.23 -2.55
N ARG A 49 5.91 -5.60 -3.72
CA ARG A 49 5.77 -4.79 -4.95
C ARG A 49 4.33 -4.52 -5.33
N LEU A 50 3.46 -5.53 -5.28
CA LEU A 50 2.04 -5.33 -5.54
C LEU A 50 1.36 -4.46 -4.47
N ALA A 51 1.73 -4.61 -3.21
CA ALA A 51 1.22 -3.78 -2.13
C ALA A 51 1.63 -2.31 -2.34
N VAL A 52 2.86 -2.05 -2.76
CA VAL A 52 3.34 -0.71 -3.14
C VAL A 52 2.57 -0.16 -4.33
N GLU A 53 2.38 -0.94 -5.41
CA GLU A 53 1.60 -0.50 -6.57
C GLU A 53 0.14 -0.17 -6.20
N ALA A 54 -0.49 -1.01 -5.37
CA ALA A 54 -1.84 -0.77 -4.88
C ALA A 54 -1.90 0.47 -3.98
N ALA A 55 -0.91 0.68 -3.13
CA ALA A 55 -0.80 1.90 -2.31
C ALA A 55 -0.61 3.16 -3.18
N THR A 56 0.17 3.08 -4.26
CA THR A 56 0.36 4.17 -5.24
C THR A 56 -0.96 4.58 -5.89
N ARG A 57 -1.83 3.62 -6.18
CA ARG A 57 -3.15 3.87 -6.79
C ARG A 57 -4.26 4.16 -5.78
N SER A 58 -3.98 4.07 -4.49
CA SER A 58 -4.95 4.40 -3.44
C SER A 58 -5.15 5.91 -3.30
N ARG A 59 -6.04 6.36 -2.42
CA ARG A 59 -6.21 7.80 -2.13
C ARG A 59 -5.06 8.37 -1.30
N ARG A 60 -4.48 7.56 -0.40
CA ARG A 60 -3.37 7.92 0.49
C ARG A 60 -2.57 6.68 0.90
N ALA A 61 -1.25 6.81 0.88
CA ALA A 61 -0.33 5.89 1.56
C ALA A 61 0.17 6.49 2.88
N LEU A 62 -0.06 5.80 3.99
CA LEU A 62 0.43 6.17 5.31
C LEU A 62 1.63 5.30 5.68
N PHE A 63 2.59 5.91 6.37
CA PHE A 63 3.75 5.24 6.92
C PHE A 63 3.80 5.51 8.42
N VAL A 64 4.08 4.47 9.21
CA VAL A 64 4.11 4.57 10.68
C VAL A 64 5.21 5.48 11.23
N SER A 65 6.22 5.79 10.41
CA SER A 65 7.32 6.66 10.79
C SER A 65 7.99 7.26 9.55
N GLU A 66 8.76 8.33 9.78
CA GLU A 66 9.61 8.92 8.75
C GLU A 66 10.65 7.92 8.22
N ALA A 67 11.18 7.04 9.08
CA ALA A 67 12.10 5.97 8.68
C ALA A 67 11.44 4.97 7.73
N SER A 68 10.19 4.58 8.02
CA SER A 68 9.38 3.75 7.13
C SER A 68 9.17 4.44 5.77
N ARG A 69 8.70 5.69 5.79
CA ARG A 69 8.49 6.49 4.58
C ARG A 69 9.75 6.60 3.71
N ARG A 70 10.89 6.94 4.31
CA ARG A 70 12.18 7.03 3.59
C ARG A 70 12.63 5.70 3.04
N SER A 71 12.55 4.62 3.81
CA SER A 71 12.94 3.29 3.34
C SER A 71 12.14 2.86 2.10
N PHE A 72 10.82 3.08 2.10
CA PHE A 72 10.00 2.78 0.93
C PHE A 72 10.30 3.74 -0.24
N ALA A 73 10.51 5.02 0.05
CA ALA A 73 10.93 5.97 -0.96
C ALA A 73 12.24 5.55 -1.64
N GLU A 74 13.27 5.18 -0.89
CA GLU A 74 14.57 4.78 -1.44
C GLU A 74 14.49 3.49 -2.26
N ASN A 75 13.74 2.50 -1.77
CA ASN A 75 13.66 1.18 -2.42
C ASN A 75 12.71 1.15 -3.63
N TYR A 76 11.73 2.07 -3.70
CA TYR A 76 10.67 2.04 -4.71
C TYR A 76 10.56 3.32 -5.58
N ARG A 77 11.18 4.47 -5.20
CA ARG A 77 11.11 5.73 -6.01
C ARG A 77 11.60 5.63 -7.44
N PRO A 78 12.64 4.87 -7.81
CA PRO A 78 13.05 4.81 -9.21
C PRO A 78 11.98 4.18 -10.12
N LYS A 79 10.93 3.54 -9.57
CA LYS A 79 9.91 2.80 -10.33
C LYS A 79 8.46 3.03 -9.86
N GLY A 80 8.19 4.08 -9.07
CA GLY A 80 6.85 4.44 -8.61
C GLY A 80 6.76 4.49 -7.09
N MET A 81 6.80 5.71 -6.54
CA MET A 81 6.26 5.95 -5.21
C MET A 81 4.81 6.46 -5.32
N PRO A 82 3.97 6.25 -4.30
CA PRO A 82 2.72 6.95 -4.19
C PRO A 82 2.97 8.47 -4.13
N ASP A 83 2.49 9.24 -5.11
CA ASP A 83 2.42 10.71 -5.05
C ASP A 83 1.27 11.20 -4.14
N ASN A 84 0.52 10.25 -3.56
CA ASN A 84 -0.75 10.47 -2.89
C ASN A 84 -0.61 10.82 -1.41
#